data_AF-A0A956FPA1-F1
#
_entry.id   AF-A0A956FPA1-F1
#
_cell.length_a   1.000
_cell.length_b   1.000
_cell.length_c   1.000
_cell.angle_alpha   90.00
_cell.angle_beta   90.00
_cell.angle_gamma   90.00
#
_symmetry.space_group_name_H-M   'P 1'
#
loop_
_entity.id
_entity.type
_entity.pdbx_description
1 polymer ?
#
loop_
_entity_poly.entity_id
_entity_poly.type
_entity_poly.pdbx_seq_one_letter_code
_entity_poly.pdbx_strand_id
1 'polypeptide(L)'
;PADADDFDGAPTNPGAAPGGVPAPVAGANAALSGEDFVALYKQAWEFIKPVLIPASLIVGGITIPVALASGILGFIPVVGAVLAGLLGLAQALVMPLAVAALTRFLLGMYLNQPVDWMTAWKQQIANVKMVWLSFFVAGLIAGVGAIFLIIPGILLGAFIGPVYFCEGKRMVDINLRNLEITKQDPLLPIVAFIVAVIAVALAIAVPVWILGLIPFIGGLLASVLTAAVTAVFMPFMISLSIILYFRLRRRFEGGEPEIGAMQMLIATTAALPQESGPEG
;
A
#
# COMPACT_ATOMS: atom_id res chain seq x y z
N PRO A 1 11.01 -48.83 -20.15
CA PRO A 1 12.05 -47.79 -20.06
C PRO A 1 11.38 -46.41 -20.08
N ALA A 2 11.07 -45.93 -18.88
CA ALA A 2 10.44 -44.64 -18.61
C ALA A 2 11.52 -43.74 -18.03
N ASP A 3 11.86 -42.66 -18.73
CA ASP A 3 12.67 -41.58 -18.18
C ASP A 3 11.74 -40.38 -17.98
N ALA A 4 11.51 -40.09 -16.70
CA ALA A 4 10.81 -38.92 -16.20
C ALA A 4 11.84 -37.80 -16.07
N ASP A 5 11.61 -36.70 -16.78
CA ASP A 5 12.31 -35.44 -16.54
C ASP A 5 11.74 -34.80 -15.27
N ASP A 6 12.43 -35.05 -14.15
CA ASP A 6 12.27 -34.34 -12.88
C ASP A 6 12.69 -32.87 -13.05
N PHE A 7 11.71 -32.00 -13.32
CA PHE A 7 11.87 -30.55 -13.22
C PHE A 7 11.58 -30.10 -11.78
N ASP A 8 12.48 -30.46 -10.86
CA ASP A 8 12.41 -30.06 -9.45
C ASP A 8 12.97 -28.63 -9.29
N GLY A 9 12.16 -27.67 -9.71
CA GLY A 9 12.43 -26.23 -9.62
C GLY A 9 11.63 -25.57 -8.50
N ALA A 10 11.61 -26.16 -7.30
CA ALA A 10 11.06 -25.48 -6.14
C ALA A 10 11.93 -24.24 -5.81
N PRO A 11 11.37 -23.01 -5.76
CA PRO A 11 12.12 -21.89 -5.25
C PRO A 11 12.46 -22.15 -3.79
N THR A 12 13.75 -22.33 -3.52
CA THR A 12 14.31 -22.40 -2.17
C THR A 12 14.00 -21.08 -1.48
N ASN A 13 13.05 -21.12 -0.55
CA ASN A 13 12.56 -19.97 0.21
C ASN A 13 13.64 -19.55 1.22
N PRO A 14 14.42 -18.48 0.97
CA PRO A 14 15.47 -18.07 1.87
C PRO A 14 14.93 -16.98 2.78
N GLY A 15 14.66 -17.32 4.03
CA GLY A 15 14.63 -16.33 5.10
C GLY A 15 13.40 -16.42 6.00
N ALA A 16 13.66 -16.95 7.18
CA ALA A 16 12.91 -16.75 8.42
C ALA A 16 12.14 -15.42 8.48
N ALA A 17 10.91 -15.49 8.99
CA ALA A 17 10.15 -14.33 9.44
C ALA A 17 11.09 -13.36 10.19
N PRO A 18 11.25 -12.11 9.75
CA PRO A 18 12.13 -11.17 10.44
C PRO A 18 11.52 -10.86 11.81
N GLY A 19 12.11 -11.43 12.85
CA GLY A 19 11.91 -11.06 14.24
C GLY A 19 10.51 -11.34 14.77
N GLY A 20 10.37 -12.36 15.62
CA GLY A 20 9.28 -12.42 16.58
C GLY A 20 9.18 -11.05 17.24
N VAL A 21 8.07 -10.37 17.01
CA VAL A 21 7.95 -8.97 17.41
C VAL A 21 8.02 -8.93 18.93
N PRO A 22 8.98 -8.20 19.53
CA PRO A 22 9.02 -8.08 20.99
C PRO A 22 7.67 -7.55 21.47
N ALA A 23 7.07 -8.25 22.43
CA ALA A 23 5.83 -7.83 23.04
C ALA A 23 6.03 -6.39 23.58
N PRO A 24 5.14 -5.44 23.25
CA PRO A 24 5.23 -4.11 23.83
C PRO A 24 5.08 -4.25 25.35
N VAL A 25 6.05 -3.71 26.09
CA VAL A 25 5.98 -3.62 27.55
C VAL A 25 4.70 -2.89 27.92
N ALA A 26 3.85 -3.56 28.71
CA ALA A 26 2.59 -3.02 29.18
C ALA A 26 2.85 -1.74 29.98
N GLY A 27 2.56 -0.60 29.36
CA GLY A 27 2.74 0.73 29.92
C GLY A 27 1.92 1.72 29.10
N ALA A 28 0.67 1.92 29.51
CA ALA A 28 -0.16 3.00 28.99
C ALA A 28 0.53 4.35 29.29
N ASN A 29 0.69 5.19 28.27
CA ASN A 29 1.17 6.58 28.35
C ASN A 29 2.69 6.83 28.48
N ALA A 30 3.57 5.91 28.05
CA ALA A 30 4.93 6.35 27.71
C ALA A 30 4.84 7.25 26.47
N ALA A 31 5.30 8.50 26.59
CA ALA A 31 5.41 9.43 25.47
C ALA A 31 6.29 8.79 24.38
N LEU A 32 5.81 8.77 23.15
CA LEU A 32 6.57 8.24 22.01
C LEU A 32 7.84 9.07 21.85
N SER A 33 8.99 8.41 21.98
CA SER A 33 10.28 9.03 21.78
C SER A 33 10.61 9.13 20.29
N GLY A 34 11.54 10.02 19.92
CA GLY A 34 12.05 10.06 18.55
C GLY A 34 12.68 8.71 18.12
N GLU A 35 13.27 7.98 19.07
CA GLU A 35 13.87 6.66 18.86
C GLU A 35 12.81 5.61 18.47
N ASP A 36 11.60 5.69 19.04
CA ASP A 36 10.48 4.81 18.70
C ASP A 36 10.05 4.96 17.24
N PHE A 37 10.05 6.20 16.73
CA PHE A 37 9.73 6.48 15.33
C PHE A 37 10.83 5.99 14.38
N VAL A 38 12.10 6.22 14.73
CA VAL A 38 13.24 5.71 13.94
C VAL A 38 13.21 4.18 13.87
N ALA A 39 12.94 3.52 15.00
CA ALA A 39 12.79 2.07 15.04
C ALA A 39 11.62 1.58 14.18
N LEU A 40 10.48 2.28 14.22
CA LEU A 40 9.31 1.96 13.40
C LEU A 40 9.60 2.08 11.89
N TYR A 41 10.23 3.17 11.44
CA TYR A 41 10.58 3.35 10.03
C TYR A 41 11.62 2.33 9.59
N LYS A 42 12.63 2.05 10.43
CA LYS A 42 13.62 1.02 10.17
C LYS A 42 12.96 -0.35 10.03
N GLN A 43 12.01 -0.68 10.90
CA GLN A 43 11.26 -1.93 10.82
C GLN A 43 10.45 -2.02 9.51
N ALA A 44 9.75 -0.95 9.12
CA ALA A 44 9.02 -0.90 7.85
C ALA A 44 9.96 -1.05 6.65
N TRP A 45 11.14 -0.42 6.70
CA TRP A 45 12.15 -0.53 5.65
C TRP A 45 12.73 -1.94 5.54
N GLU A 46 13.18 -2.53 6.65
CA GLU A 46 13.74 -3.88 6.63
C GLU A 46 12.70 -4.94 6.20
N PHE A 47 11.43 -4.72 6.53
CA PHE A 47 10.33 -5.56 6.05
C PHE A 47 10.14 -5.45 4.52
N ILE A 48 10.12 -4.24 3.95
CA ILE A 48 9.85 -4.07 2.51
C ILE A 48 11.07 -4.37 1.63
N LYS A 49 12.28 -4.12 2.13
CA LYS A 49 13.55 -4.27 1.39
C LYS A 49 13.67 -5.55 0.54
N PRO A 50 13.38 -6.78 1.06
CA PRO A 50 13.50 -8.01 0.26
C PRO A 50 12.45 -8.13 -0.84
N VAL A 51 11.31 -7.43 -0.73
CA VAL A 51 10.19 -7.49 -1.68
C VAL A 51 9.88 -6.15 -2.33
N LEU A 52 10.84 -5.22 -2.29
CA LEU A 52 10.63 -3.85 -2.76
C LEU A 52 10.33 -3.82 -4.26
N ILE A 53 11.07 -4.58 -5.06
CA ILE A 53 10.88 -4.64 -6.52
C ILE A 53 9.46 -5.12 -6.87
N PRO A 54 9.00 -6.33 -6.47
CA PRO A 54 7.66 -6.79 -6.81
C PRO A 54 6.56 -5.87 -6.24
N ALA A 55 6.74 -5.34 -5.03
CA ALA A 55 5.78 -4.38 -4.46
C ALA A 55 5.70 -3.08 -5.28
N SER A 56 6.85 -2.57 -5.74
CA SER A 56 6.90 -1.37 -6.58
C SER A 56 6.34 -1.60 -7.96
N LEU A 57 6.42 -2.80 -8.53
CA LEU A 57 5.81 -3.12 -9.82
C LEU A 57 4.27 -3.05 -9.78
N ILE A 58 3.64 -3.36 -8.64
CA ILE A 58 2.18 -3.27 -8.49
C ILE A 58 1.68 -1.85 -8.76
N VAL A 59 2.37 -0.83 -8.25
CA VAL A 59 2.00 0.58 -8.41
C VAL A 59 2.66 1.19 -9.65
N GLY A 60 3.96 0.94 -9.83
CA GLY A 60 4.77 1.45 -10.93
C GLY A 60 4.30 0.99 -12.30
N GLY A 61 3.74 -0.21 -12.42
CA GLY A 61 3.14 -0.71 -13.65
C GLY A 61 1.96 0.13 -14.15
N ILE A 62 1.38 0.98 -13.30
CA ILE A 62 0.33 1.93 -13.67
C ILE A 62 0.91 3.35 -13.72
N THR A 63 1.58 3.79 -12.67
CA THR A 63 1.98 5.20 -12.53
C THR A 63 3.02 5.61 -13.57
N ILE A 64 3.98 4.74 -13.91
CA ILE A 64 5.08 5.08 -14.83
C ILE A 64 4.58 5.17 -16.28
N PRO A 65 3.84 4.19 -16.84
CA PRO A 65 3.30 4.32 -18.19
C PRO A 65 2.37 5.53 -18.34
N VAL A 66 1.54 5.81 -17.34
CA VAL A 66 0.66 6.99 -17.36
C VAL A 66 1.47 8.29 -17.30
N ALA A 67 2.51 8.37 -16.47
CA ALA A 67 3.37 9.55 -16.40
C ALA A 67 4.15 9.79 -17.70
N LEU A 68 4.64 8.72 -18.35
CA LEU A 68 5.28 8.78 -19.65
C LEU A 68 4.31 9.27 -20.73
N ALA A 69 3.13 8.65 -20.82
CA ALA A 69 2.11 9.02 -21.80
C ALA A 69 1.64 10.46 -21.60
N SER A 70 1.33 10.86 -20.36
CA SER A 70 0.93 12.24 -20.04
C SER A 70 2.04 13.25 -20.32
N GLY A 71 3.31 12.90 -20.06
CA GLY A 71 4.44 13.78 -20.37
C GLY A 71 4.66 13.95 -21.88
N ILE A 72 4.50 12.88 -22.66
CA ILE A 72 4.55 12.95 -24.14
C ILE A 72 3.38 13.77 -24.69
N LEU A 73 2.18 13.58 -24.14
CA LEU A 73 1.02 14.36 -24.53
C LEU A 73 1.20 15.84 -24.22
N GLY A 74 1.97 16.20 -23.18
CA GLY A 74 2.30 17.59 -22.86
C GLY A 74 2.98 18.39 -23.99
N PHE A 75 3.54 17.73 -25.02
CA PHE A 75 4.04 18.39 -26.22
C PHE A 75 2.94 18.91 -27.16
N ILE A 76 1.71 18.42 -27.01
CA ILE A 76 0.54 18.82 -27.79
C ILE A 76 -0.36 19.66 -26.88
N PRO A 77 -0.50 20.99 -27.07
CA PRO A 77 -1.07 21.86 -26.05
C PRO A 77 -2.48 21.47 -25.58
N VAL A 78 -3.53 21.87 -26.28
CA VAL A 78 -4.92 21.71 -25.82
C VAL A 78 -5.32 20.23 -25.82
N VAL A 79 -5.03 19.52 -26.92
CA VAL A 79 -5.41 18.11 -27.08
C VAL A 79 -4.66 17.23 -26.08
N GLY A 80 -3.36 17.47 -25.89
CA GLY A 80 -2.56 16.70 -24.96
C GLY A 80 -2.89 16.98 -23.51
N ALA A 81 -3.22 18.21 -23.14
CA ALA A 81 -3.71 18.52 -21.79
C ALA A 81 -5.03 17.78 -21.47
N VAL A 82 -5.97 17.74 -22.43
CA VAL A 82 -7.23 16.99 -22.26
C VAL A 82 -6.97 15.49 -22.14
N LEU A 83 -6.14 14.92 -23.03
CA LEU A 83 -5.81 13.49 -22.99
C LEU A 83 -5.02 13.11 -21.73
N ALA A 84 -4.07 13.92 -21.29
CA ALA A 84 -3.34 13.72 -20.03
C ALA A 84 -4.28 13.79 -18.82
N GLY A 85 -5.26 14.69 -18.84
CA GLY A 85 -6.33 14.75 -17.84
C GLY A 85 -7.15 13.46 -17.79
N LEU A 86 -7.57 12.94 -18.95
CA LEU A 86 -8.29 11.67 -19.05
C LEU A 86 -7.46 10.48 -18.57
N LEU A 87 -6.15 10.44 -18.88
CA LEU A 87 -5.24 9.43 -18.37
C LEU A 87 -5.07 9.51 -16.85
N GLY A 88 -4.99 10.73 -16.30
CA GLY A 88 -4.94 10.95 -14.86
C GLY A 88 -6.21 10.45 -14.15
N LEU A 89 -7.38 10.68 -14.76
CA LEU A 89 -8.65 10.14 -14.26
C LEU A 89 -8.69 8.61 -14.35
N ALA A 90 -8.25 8.03 -15.47
CA ALA A 90 -8.15 6.58 -15.62
C ALA A 90 -7.23 5.96 -14.56
N GLN A 91 -6.06 6.58 -14.31
CA GLN A 91 -5.16 6.17 -13.24
C GLN A 91 -5.87 6.25 -11.88
N ALA A 92 -6.51 7.37 -11.56
CA ALA A 92 -7.22 7.55 -10.29
C ALA A 92 -8.30 6.48 -10.06
N LEU A 93 -8.95 5.99 -11.13
CA LEU A 93 -9.92 4.90 -11.06
C LEU A 93 -9.26 3.53 -10.85
N VAL A 94 -8.05 3.29 -11.34
CA VAL A 94 -7.37 2.00 -11.18
C VAL A 94 -6.59 1.91 -9.85
N MET A 95 -6.11 3.05 -9.33
CA MET A 95 -5.30 3.10 -8.11
C MET A 95 -5.92 2.42 -6.88
N PRO A 96 -7.24 2.48 -6.60
CA PRO A 96 -7.85 1.72 -5.51
C PRO A 96 -7.57 0.21 -5.59
N LEU A 97 -7.58 -0.36 -6.79
CA LEU A 97 -7.25 -1.78 -7.00
C LEU A 97 -5.76 -2.04 -6.78
N ALA A 98 -4.88 -1.14 -7.24
CA ALA A 98 -3.44 -1.25 -7.03
C ALA A 98 -3.09 -1.21 -5.54
N VAL A 99 -3.71 -0.31 -4.78
CA VAL A 99 -3.53 -0.19 -3.33
C VAL A 99 -4.04 -1.44 -2.62
N ALA A 100 -5.20 -1.98 -3.04
CA ALA A 100 -5.72 -3.23 -2.49
C ALA A 100 -4.79 -4.43 -2.80
N ALA A 101 -4.29 -4.54 -4.03
CA ALA A 101 -3.37 -5.60 -4.46
C ALA A 101 -2.04 -5.52 -3.69
N LEU A 102 -1.49 -4.32 -3.57
CA LEU A 102 -0.27 -4.05 -2.80
C LEU A 102 -0.46 -4.41 -1.33
N THR A 103 -1.59 -4.03 -0.73
CA THR A 103 -1.88 -4.38 0.65
C THR A 103 -2.03 -5.90 0.81
N ARG A 104 -2.73 -6.58 -0.11
CA ARG A 104 -2.88 -8.04 -0.08
C ARG A 104 -1.54 -8.76 -0.19
N PHE A 105 -0.67 -8.28 -1.08
CA PHE A 105 0.69 -8.80 -1.27
C PHE A 105 1.51 -8.65 0.02
N LEU A 106 1.58 -7.43 0.57
CA LEU A 106 2.38 -7.13 1.76
C LEU A 106 1.81 -7.78 3.03
N LEU A 107 0.49 -7.85 3.20
CA LEU A 107 -0.12 -8.60 4.30
C LEU A 107 0.19 -10.09 4.22
N GLY A 108 0.18 -10.67 3.01
CA GLY A 108 0.59 -12.06 2.80
C GLY A 108 2.02 -12.30 3.26
N MET A 109 2.96 -11.42 2.85
CA MET A 109 4.35 -11.49 3.31
C MET A 109 4.48 -11.31 4.83
N TYR A 110 3.76 -10.36 5.42
CA TYR A 110 3.81 -10.06 6.85
C TYR A 110 3.25 -11.22 7.71
N LEU A 111 2.19 -11.87 7.24
CA LEU A 111 1.50 -12.96 7.95
C LEU A 111 2.03 -14.35 7.57
N ASN A 112 3.19 -14.44 6.91
CA ASN A 112 3.79 -15.70 6.42
C ASN A 112 2.84 -16.55 5.54
N GLN A 113 1.99 -15.86 4.76
CA GLN A 113 1.13 -16.44 3.72
C GLN A 113 1.45 -15.74 2.38
N PRO A 114 2.68 -15.93 1.86
CA PRO A 114 3.16 -15.19 0.71
C PRO A 114 2.26 -15.46 -0.49
N VAL A 115 1.91 -14.39 -1.20
CA VAL A 115 1.16 -14.45 -2.45
C VAL A 115 1.99 -13.73 -3.49
N ASP A 116 2.11 -14.33 -4.67
CA ASP A 116 2.77 -13.68 -5.79
C ASP A 116 2.07 -12.36 -6.16
N TRP A 117 2.84 -11.35 -6.57
CA TRP A 117 2.31 -10.02 -6.86
C TRP A 117 1.28 -10.04 -8.01
N MET A 118 1.45 -10.93 -9.00
CA MET A 118 0.49 -11.09 -10.09
C MET A 118 -0.80 -11.74 -9.59
N THR A 119 -0.68 -12.75 -8.73
CA THR A 119 -1.82 -13.38 -8.07
C THR A 119 -2.60 -12.38 -7.23
N ALA A 120 -1.92 -11.51 -6.47
CA ALA A 120 -2.57 -10.45 -5.71
C ALA A 120 -3.39 -9.52 -6.60
N TRP A 121 -2.86 -9.15 -7.78
CA TRP A 121 -3.58 -8.37 -8.80
C TRP A 121 -4.80 -9.10 -9.35
N LYS A 122 -4.63 -10.34 -9.81
CA LYS A 122 -5.73 -11.17 -10.34
C LYS A 122 -6.87 -11.30 -9.33
N GLN A 123 -6.54 -11.53 -8.06
CA GLN A 123 -7.50 -11.61 -6.97
C GLN A 123 -8.34 -10.33 -6.82
N GLN A 124 -7.70 -9.16 -6.93
CA GLN A 124 -8.43 -7.89 -6.85
C GLN A 124 -9.30 -7.64 -8.08
N ILE A 125 -8.84 -8.04 -9.28
CA ILE A 125 -9.61 -7.92 -10.53
C ILE A 125 -10.84 -8.83 -10.49
N ALA A 126 -10.70 -10.07 -10.03
CA ALA A 126 -11.82 -11.00 -9.88
C ALA A 126 -12.93 -10.47 -8.96
N ASN A 127 -12.57 -9.59 -8.02
CA ASN A 127 -13.48 -8.98 -7.05
C ASN A 127 -13.58 -7.46 -7.23
N VAL A 128 -13.33 -6.99 -8.45
CA VAL A 128 -13.17 -5.57 -8.78
C VAL A 128 -14.29 -4.72 -8.18
N LYS A 129 -15.55 -5.14 -8.36
CA LYS A 129 -16.71 -4.38 -7.87
C LYS A 129 -16.64 -4.12 -6.36
N MET A 130 -16.30 -5.14 -5.58
CA MET A 130 -16.32 -5.06 -4.12
C MET A 130 -15.09 -4.36 -3.56
N VAL A 131 -13.92 -4.70 -4.10
CA VAL A 131 -12.64 -4.10 -3.72
C VAL A 131 -12.64 -2.62 -4.08
N TRP A 132 -12.97 -2.31 -5.34
CA TRP A 132 -13.00 -0.95 -5.85
C TRP A 132 -13.97 -0.09 -5.04
N LEU A 133 -15.21 -0.53 -4.84
CA LEU A 133 -16.19 0.25 -4.08
C LEU A 133 -15.74 0.49 -2.63
N SER A 134 -15.12 -0.51 -1.99
CA SER A 134 -14.65 -0.37 -0.61
C SER A 134 -13.47 0.59 -0.49
N PHE A 135 -12.43 0.43 -1.30
CA PHE A 135 -11.24 1.29 -1.27
C PHE A 135 -11.53 2.68 -1.82
N PHE A 136 -12.37 2.81 -2.84
CA PHE A 136 -12.76 4.09 -3.40
C PHE A 136 -13.58 4.91 -2.41
N VAL A 137 -14.63 4.33 -1.80
CA VAL A 137 -15.45 5.05 -0.81
C VAL A 137 -14.59 5.40 0.41
N ALA A 138 -13.80 4.45 0.92
CA ALA A 138 -12.97 4.71 2.10
C ALA A 138 -11.88 5.74 1.82
N GLY A 139 -11.26 5.69 0.64
CA GLY A 139 -10.27 6.66 0.18
C GLY A 139 -10.87 8.04 -0.06
N LEU A 140 -12.07 8.12 -0.62
CA LEU A 140 -12.78 9.39 -0.83
C LEU A 140 -13.12 10.06 0.50
N ILE A 141 -13.65 9.31 1.47
CA ILE A 141 -13.92 9.83 2.82
C ILE A 141 -12.63 10.34 3.49
N ALA A 142 -11.55 9.55 3.42
CA ALA A 142 -10.25 9.95 3.96
C ALA A 142 -9.68 11.18 3.24
N GLY A 143 -9.81 11.26 1.92
CA GLY A 143 -9.35 12.38 1.10
C GLY A 143 -10.12 13.67 1.38
N VAL A 144 -11.45 13.60 1.46
CA VAL A 144 -12.30 14.73 1.88
C VAL A 144 -11.92 15.18 3.30
N GLY A 145 -11.74 14.25 4.23
CA GLY A 145 -11.29 14.57 5.59
C GLY A 145 -9.93 15.29 5.60
N ALA A 146 -8.99 14.85 4.76
CA ALA A 146 -7.68 15.49 4.61
C ALA A 146 -7.77 16.91 4.01
N ILE A 147 -8.62 17.13 3.00
CA ILE A 147 -8.79 18.44 2.35
C ILE A 147 -9.43 19.47 3.29
N PHE A 148 -10.49 19.08 4.00
CA PHE A 148 -11.25 20.01 4.85
C PHE A 148 -10.67 20.16 6.26
N LEU A 149 -9.64 19.40 6.63
CA LEU A 149 -9.02 19.40 7.97
C LEU A 149 -10.02 19.14 9.13
N ILE A 150 -11.23 18.65 8.84
CA ILE A 150 -12.31 18.44 9.84
C ILE A 150 -11.96 17.29 10.79
N ILE A 151 -11.33 16.24 10.26
CA ILE A 151 -10.69 15.13 10.97
C ILE A 151 -9.42 14.87 10.18
N PRO A 152 -8.23 14.76 10.79
CA PRO A 152 -7.02 14.46 10.03
C PRO A 152 -7.29 13.21 9.18
N GLY A 153 -7.39 13.35 7.85
CA GLY A 153 -7.86 12.28 6.96
C GLY A 153 -7.04 10.99 7.11
N ILE A 154 -5.80 11.13 7.59
CA ILE A 154 -4.91 10.05 8.04
C ILE A 154 -5.60 9.15 9.08
N LEU A 155 -6.33 9.69 10.06
CA LEU A 155 -7.07 8.91 11.05
C LEU A 155 -8.13 8.00 10.41
N LEU A 156 -8.71 8.42 9.28
CA LEU A 156 -9.76 7.68 8.58
C LEU A 156 -9.18 6.74 7.51
N GLY A 157 -7.96 7.00 7.04
CA GLY A 157 -7.35 6.30 5.90
C GLY A 157 -6.16 5.40 6.23
N ALA A 158 -5.51 5.58 7.38
CA ALA A 158 -4.21 4.95 7.66
C ALA A 158 -4.23 3.43 7.59
N PHE A 159 -5.35 2.77 7.93
CA PHE A 159 -5.44 1.30 8.00
C PHE A 159 -6.53 0.71 7.08
N ILE A 160 -6.89 1.40 5.97
CA ILE A 160 -7.92 0.91 5.02
C ILE A 160 -7.65 -0.54 4.61
N GLY A 161 -6.43 -0.83 4.17
CA GLY A 161 -6.04 -2.16 3.71
C GLY A 161 -6.10 -3.23 4.81
N PRO A 162 -5.38 -3.06 5.94
CA PRO A 162 -5.45 -3.98 7.07
C PRO A 162 -6.87 -4.24 7.56
N VAL A 163 -7.71 -3.21 7.73
CA VAL A 163 -9.10 -3.37 8.20
C VAL A 163 -9.96 -4.12 7.18
N TYR A 164 -9.78 -3.87 5.88
CA TYR A 164 -10.49 -4.61 4.83
C TYR A 164 -10.14 -6.10 4.84
N PHE A 165 -8.85 -6.45 4.82
CA PHE A 165 -8.40 -7.84 4.66
C PHE A 165 -8.38 -8.63 5.97
N CYS A 166 -8.07 -8.00 7.10
CA CYS A 166 -7.93 -8.68 8.39
C CYS A 166 -9.24 -8.74 9.17
N GLU A 167 -10.19 -7.82 8.91
CA GLU A 167 -11.46 -7.74 9.63
C GLU A 167 -12.70 -7.88 8.73
N GLY A 168 -12.52 -7.95 7.40
CA GLY A 168 -13.62 -8.12 6.45
C GLY A 168 -14.59 -6.93 6.37
N LYS A 169 -14.23 -5.77 6.96
CA LYS A 169 -15.02 -4.54 6.95
C LYS A 169 -15.02 -3.93 5.55
N ARG A 170 -16.11 -3.23 5.18
CA ARG A 170 -16.31 -2.70 3.82
C ARG A 170 -16.79 -1.25 3.84
N MET A 171 -16.48 -0.52 2.76
CA MET A 171 -16.95 0.85 2.54
C MET A 171 -16.74 1.75 3.77
N VAL A 172 -17.81 2.36 4.29
CA VAL A 172 -17.78 3.29 5.42
C VAL A 172 -17.32 2.63 6.73
N ASP A 173 -17.62 1.34 6.91
CA ASP A 173 -17.23 0.61 8.13
C ASP A 173 -15.71 0.54 8.28
N ILE A 174 -14.96 0.63 7.17
CA ILE A 174 -13.51 0.72 7.19
C ILE A 174 -13.06 2.01 7.88
N ASN A 175 -13.64 3.15 7.52
CA ASN A 175 -13.27 4.43 8.12
C ASN A 175 -13.69 4.53 9.58
N LEU A 176 -14.87 4.00 9.94
CA LEU A 176 -15.33 3.95 11.33
C LEU A 176 -14.38 3.11 12.18
N ARG A 177 -13.99 1.93 11.70
CA ARG A 177 -13.03 1.08 12.40
C ARG A 177 -11.62 1.69 12.44
N ASN A 178 -11.18 2.35 11.38
CA ASN A 178 -9.94 3.12 11.40
C ASN A 178 -9.99 4.19 12.48
N LEU A 179 -11.09 4.94 12.60
CA LEU A 179 -11.27 5.92 13.66
C LEU A 179 -11.24 5.27 15.05
N GLU A 180 -11.85 4.09 15.22
CA GLU A 180 -11.85 3.36 16.49
C GLU A 180 -10.46 2.91 16.94
N ILE A 181 -9.64 2.42 16.03
CA ILE A 181 -8.26 2.02 16.30
C ILE A 181 -7.43 3.28 16.56
N THR A 182 -7.60 4.29 15.71
CA THR A 182 -6.72 5.46 15.72
C THR A 182 -7.02 6.42 16.86
N LYS A 183 -8.27 6.51 17.34
CA LYS A 183 -8.61 7.35 18.50
C LYS A 183 -7.95 6.89 19.80
N GLN A 184 -7.45 5.65 19.87
CA GLN A 184 -6.74 5.13 21.04
C GLN A 184 -5.35 5.75 21.19
N ASP A 185 -4.68 6.05 20.06
CA ASP A 185 -3.41 6.78 20.02
C ASP A 185 -3.32 7.55 18.68
N PRO A 186 -3.99 8.72 18.57
CA PRO A 186 -4.13 9.41 17.29
C PRO A 186 -2.82 10.03 16.82
N LEU A 187 -1.93 10.39 17.75
CA LEU A 187 -0.67 11.05 17.43
C LEU A 187 0.29 10.11 16.72
N LEU A 188 0.35 8.83 17.11
CA LEU A 188 1.28 7.87 16.53
C LEU A 188 1.18 7.77 14.98
N PRO A 189 0.03 7.41 14.39
CA PRO A 189 -0.08 7.35 12.94
C PRO A 189 -0.11 8.73 12.29
N ILE A 190 -0.68 9.77 12.91
CA ILE A 190 -0.60 11.13 12.33
C ILE A 190 0.87 11.52 12.12
N VAL A 191 1.69 11.44 13.17
CA VAL A 191 3.10 11.83 13.10
C VAL A 191 3.88 10.90 12.18
N ALA A 192 3.68 9.57 12.28
CA ALA A 192 4.40 8.60 11.46
C ALA A 192 4.12 8.79 9.95
N PHE A 193 2.87 9.02 9.56
CA PHE A 193 2.53 9.20 8.15
C PHE A 193 2.94 10.59 7.66
N ILE A 194 2.71 11.65 8.43
CA ILE A 194 3.06 13.02 8.03
C ILE A 194 4.57 13.19 7.88
N VAL A 195 5.37 12.71 8.84
CA VAL A 195 6.84 12.85 8.77
C VAL A 195 7.40 12.09 7.56
N ALA A 196 6.92 10.88 7.28
CA ALA A 196 7.32 10.14 6.08
C ALA A 196 6.96 10.89 4.79
N VAL A 197 5.72 11.40 4.68
CA VAL A 197 5.25 12.15 3.51
C VAL A 197 6.06 13.44 3.32
N ILE A 198 6.29 14.21 4.38
CA ILE A 198 7.08 15.45 4.32
C ILE A 198 8.53 15.15 3.94
N ALA A 199 9.16 14.13 4.53
CA ALA A 199 10.54 13.78 4.23
C ALA A 199 10.73 13.45 2.74
N VAL A 200 9.83 12.65 2.16
CA VAL A 200 9.88 12.32 0.74
C VAL A 200 9.53 13.51 -0.13
N ALA A 201 8.50 14.29 0.23
CA ALA A 201 8.12 15.49 -0.51
C ALA A 201 9.28 16.49 -0.61
N LEU A 202 10.01 16.73 0.48
CA LEU A 202 11.19 17.59 0.49
C LEU A 202 12.35 17.00 -0.33
N ALA A 203 12.58 15.69 -0.22
CA ALA A 203 13.64 15.02 -0.97
C ALA A 203 13.43 15.08 -2.48
N ILE A 204 12.19 15.05 -2.96
CA ILE A 204 11.87 15.13 -4.39
C ILE A 204 11.65 16.55 -4.90
N ALA A 205 11.30 17.51 -4.03
CA ALA A 205 10.97 18.87 -4.45
C ALA A 205 12.12 19.52 -5.22
N VAL A 206 13.35 19.39 -4.73
CA VAL A 206 14.54 19.98 -5.38
C VAL A 206 14.82 19.32 -6.74
N PRO A 207 14.93 17.98 -6.87
CA PRO A 207 15.06 17.33 -8.17
C PRO A 207 13.96 17.70 -9.18
N VAL A 208 12.69 17.69 -8.75
CA VAL A 208 11.56 18.02 -9.62
C VAL A 208 11.65 19.47 -10.10
N TRP A 209 12.01 20.40 -9.21
CA TRP A 209 12.20 21.80 -9.55
C TRP A 209 13.34 22.00 -10.56
N ILE A 210 14.49 21.35 -10.35
CA ILE A 210 15.64 21.39 -11.27
C ILE A 210 15.25 20.82 -12.65
N LEU A 211 14.57 19.67 -12.69
CA LEU A 211 14.12 19.08 -13.94
C LEU A 211 13.14 19.99 -14.68
N GLY A 212 12.27 20.70 -13.95
CA GLY A 212 11.34 21.67 -14.53
C GLY A 212 11.99 22.86 -15.24
N LEU A 213 13.27 23.14 -14.98
CA LEU A 213 14.02 24.20 -15.67
C LEU A 213 14.52 23.76 -17.07
N ILE A 214 14.49 22.45 -17.37
CA ILE A 214 14.93 21.93 -18.66
C ILE A 214 13.80 22.15 -19.69
N PRO A 215 14.01 22.95 -20.75
CA PRO A 215 12.99 23.19 -21.74
C PRO A 215 12.63 21.91 -22.49
N PHE A 216 11.37 21.80 -22.91
CA PHE A 216 10.78 20.68 -23.65
C PHE A 216 10.69 19.36 -22.86
N ILE A 217 11.80 18.83 -22.34
CA ILE A 217 11.83 17.49 -21.71
C ILE A 217 11.68 17.52 -20.18
N GLY A 218 11.86 18.67 -19.55
CA GLY A 218 11.86 18.81 -18.08
C GLY A 218 10.58 18.31 -17.41
N GLY A 219 9.42 18.66 -17.95
CA GLY A 219 8.12 18.22 -17.43
C GLY A 219 7.92 16.71 -17.51
N LEU A 220 8.37 16.08 -18.61
CA LEU A 220 8.34 14.62 -18.77
C LEU A 220 9.25 13.93 -17.75
N LEU A 221 10.49 14.41 -17.57
CA LEU A 221 11.40 13.82 -16.59
C LEU A 221 10.88 13.98 -15.15
N ALA A 222 10.31 15.15 -14.84
CA ALA A 222 9.70 15.41 -13.55
C ALA A 222 8.50 14.48 -13.26
N SER A 223 7.63 14.23 -14.26
CA SER A 223 6.48 13.34 -14.09
C SER A 223 6.92 11.89 -13.86
N VAL A 224 7.89 11.41 -14.64
CA VAL A 224 8.45 10.05 -14.50
C VAL A 224 9.16 9.88 -13.17
N LEU A 225 9.94 10.87 -12.73
CA LEU A 225 10.58 10.84 -11.41
C LEU A 225 9.54 10.75 -10.30
N THR A 226 8.48 11.55 -10.38
CA THR A 226 7.39 11.55 -9.38
C THR A 226 6.68 10.19 -9.35
N ALA A 227 6.42 9.60 -10.52
CA ALA A 227 5.81 8.28 -10.64
C ALA A 227 6.71 7.17 -10.09
N ALA A 228 8.01 7.22 -10.37
CA ALA A 228 9.00 6.27 -9.86
C ALA A 228 9.12 6.34 -8.34
N VAL A 229 9.19 7.56 -7.77
CA VAL A 229 9.19 7.74 -6.31
C VAL A 229 7.89 7.25 -5.70
N THR A 230 6.74 7.53 -6.31
CA THR A 230 5.44 7.03 -5.84
C THR A 230 5.40 5.50 -5.84
N ALA A 231 5.95 4.85 -6.87
CA ALA A 231 6.01 3.39 -6.98
C ALA A 231 6.87 2.75 -5.89
N VAL A 232 7.91 3.43 -5.40
CA VAL A 232 8.78 2.95 -4.31
C VAL A 232 8.22 3.31 -2.93
N PHE A 233 7.69 4.53 -2.80
CA PHE A 233 7.24 5.06 -1.53
C PHE A 233 5.90 4.48 -1.08
N MET A 234 4.98 4.20 -2.01
CA MET A 234 3.67 3.65 -1.66
C MET A 234 3.77 2.28 -0.96
N PRO A 235 4.59 1.31 -1.41
CA PRO A 235 4.89 0.09 -0.66
C PRO A 235 5.36 0.36 0.78
N PHE A 236 6.29 1.29 0.97
CA PHE A 236 6.77 1.65 2.30
C PHE A 236 5.63 2.18 3.20
N MET A 237 4.76 3.03 2.67
CA MET A 237 3.61 3.56 3.43
C MET A 237 2.60 2.47 3.80
N ILE A 238 2.37 1.49 2.93
CA ILE A 238 1.51 0.34 3.23
C ILE A 238 2.16 -0.60 4.25
N SER A 239 3.48 -0.82 4.17
CA SER A 239 4.22 -1.56 5.20
C SER A 239 4.13 -0.90 6.57
N LEU A 240 4.32 0.43 6.62
CA LEU A 240 4.17 1.23 7.82
C LEU A 240 2.75 1.10 8.39
N SER A 241 1.73 1.18 7.53
CA SER A 241 0.33 0.95 7.88
C SER A 241 0.10 -0.41 8.54
N ILE A 242 0.58 -1.49 7.93
CA ILE A 242 0.41 -2.87 8.42
C ILE A 242 1.07 -3.03 9.81
N ILE A 243 2.32 -2.60 9.96
CA ILE A 243 3.05 -2.71 11.22
C ILE A 243 2.36 -1.90 12.33
N LEU A 244 1.98 -0.66 12.04
CA LEU A 244 1.27 0.19 13.00
C LEU A 244 -0.08 -0.38 13.40
N TYR A 245 -0.84 -0.92 12.44
CA TYR A 245 -2.12 -1.57 12.70
C TYR A 245 -1.99 -2.70 13.72
N PHE A 246 -1.07 -3.65 13.49
CA PHE A 246 -0.87 -4.76 14.43
C PHE A 246 -0.25 -4.32 15.76
N ARG A 247 0.62 -3.31 15.76
CA ARG A 247 1.20 -2.75 16.99
C ARG A 247 0.13 -2.09 17.87
N LEU A 248 -0.77 -1.30 17.27
CA LEU A 248 -1.87 -0.65 17.99
C LEU A 248 -2.85 -1.67 18.54
N ARG A 249 -3.27 -2.66 17.74
CA ARG A 249 -4.18 -3.70 18.20
C ARG A 249 -3.57 -4.52 19.35
N ARG A 250 -2.30 -4.91 19.27
CA ARG A 250 -1.63 -5.60 20.40
C ARG A 250 -1.58 -4.74 21.66
N ARG A 251 -1.33 -3.44 21.52
CA ARG A 251 -1.23 -2.52 22.65
C ARG A 251 -2.58 -2.28 23.35
N PHE A 252 -3.67 -2.18 22.59
CA PHE A 252 -4.96 -1.70 23.12
C PHE A 252 -6.08 -2.73 23.14
N GLU A 253 -6.07 -3.72 22.25
CA GLU A 253 -7.07 -4.79 22.20
C GLU A 253 -6.55 -6.08 22.84
N GLY A 254 -5.22 -6.21 23.00
CA GLY A 254 -4.57 -7.40 23.53
C GLY A 254 -4.57 -8.58 22.55
N GLY A 255 -4.03 -9.71 23.00
CA GLY A 255 -3.94 -10.94 22.21
C GLY A 255 -2.97 -10.89 21.03
N GLU A 256 -3.12 -11.86 20.12
CA GLU A 256 -2.33 -12.01 18.89
C GLU A 256 -3.22 -11.71 17.66
N PRO A 257 -3.42 -10.43 17.30
CA PRO A 257 -4.28 -10.03 16.18
C PRO A 257 -3.84 -10.63 14.84
N GLU A 258 -2.57 -11.01 14.71
CA GLU A 258 -1.99 -11.68 13.55
C GLU A 258 -2.67 -13.04 13.27
N ILE A 259 -3.04 -13.82 14.29
CA ILE A 259 -3.68 -15.13 14.09
C ILE A 259 -5.06 -14.96 13.47
N GLY A 260 -5.89 -14.07 14.02
CA GLY A 260 -7.23 -13.79 13.49
C GLY A 260 -7.16 -13.19 12.08
N ALA A 261 -6.21 -12.28 11.85
CA ALA A 261 -5.96 -11.70 10.54
C ALA A 261 -5.56 -12.76 9.50
N MET A 262 -4.71 -13.71 9.88
CA MET A 262 -4.29 -14.81 9.00
C MET A 262 -5.49 -15.69 8.61
N GLN A 263 -6.35 -16.06 9.58
CA GLN A 263 -7.56 -16.84 9.30
C GLN A 263 -8.50 -16.10 8.34
N MET A 264 -8.72 -14.80 8.56
CA MET A 264 -9.55 -13.96 7.68
C MET A 264 -8.93 -13.80 6.29
N LEU A 265 -7.61 -13.67 6.19
CA LEU A 265 -6.90 -13.57 4.93
C LEU A 265 -7.06 -14.85 4.10
N ILE A 266 -6.93 -16.02 4.76
CA ILE A 266 -7.15 -17.32 4.14
C ILE A 266 -8.60 -17.47 3.69
N ALA A 267 -9.56 -17.16 4.56
CA ALA A 267 -10.99 -17.22 4.22
C ALA A 267 -11.35 -16.31 3.04
N THR A 268 -10.83 -15.08 3.05
CA THR A 268 -11.03 -14.13 1.95
C THR A 268 -10.42 -14.64 0.66
N THR A 269 -9.26 -15.30 0.72
CA THR A 269 -8.59 -15.88 -0.45
C THR A 269 -9.36 -17.08 -1.00
N ALA A 270 -9.88 -17.94 -0.12
CA ALA A 270 -10.66 -19.12 -0.49
C ALA A 270 -12.04 -18.77 -1.10
N ALA A 271 -12.61 -17.61 -0.73
CA ALA A 271 -13.87 -17.12 -1.27
C ALA A 271 -13.76 -16.52 -2.67
N LEU A 272 -12.55 -16.31 -3.20
CA LEU A 272 -12.37 -15.78 -4.55
C LEU A 272 -12.66 -16.89 -5.56
N PRO A 273 -13.31 -16.59 -6.70
CA PRO A 273 -13.48 -17.57 -7.77
C PRO A 273 -12.12 -18.13 -8.13
N GLN A 274 -11.90 -19.43 -7.91
CA GLN A 274 -10.71 -20.08 -8.43
C GLN A 274 -10.82 -20.02 -9.95
N GLU A 275 -9.76 -19.60 -10.64
CA GLU A 275 -9.68 -19.77 -12.10
C GLU A 275 -9.93 -21.26 -12.34
N SER A 276 -11.12 -21.63 -12.81
CA SER A 276 -11.37 -22.96 -13.34
C SER A 276 -10.38 -23.08 -14.49
N GLY A 277 -9.30 -23.84 -14.28
CA GLY A 277 -8.31 -24.06 -15.32
C GLY A 277 -9.01 -24.49 -16.61
N PRO A 278 -8.46 -24.13 -17.80
CA PRO A 278 -9.03 -24.60 -19.04
C PRO A 278 -9.06 -26.13 -18.98
N GLU A 279 -10.26 -26.71 -18.91
CA GLU A 279 -10.45 -28.14 -19.11
C GLU A 279 -9.94 -28.42 -20.53
N GLY A 280 -8.81 -29.13 -20.61
CA GLY A 280 -8.17 -29.53 -21.87
C GLY A 280 -8.97 -30.61 -22.59
#